data_AF-A0A2V6IFP0-F1
#
_entry.id   AF-A0A2V6IFP0-F1
#
_cell.length_a   1.000
_cell.length_b   1.000
_cell.length_c   1.000
_cell.angle_alpha   90.00
_cell.angle_beta   90.00
_cell.angle_gamma   90.00
#
_symmetry.space_group_name_H-M   'P 1'
#
loop_
_entity.id
_entity.type
_entity.pdbx_description
1 polymer ?
#
loop_
_entity_poly.entity_id
_entity_poly.type
_entity_poly.pdbx_seq_one_letter_code
_entity_poly.pdbx_strand_id
1 'polypeptide(L)'
;MKIRAILAGALLLGCSIFELLGATPIERSVSPSGQFVIYGGDAAWRGAVSALAERTKANLLAVLQRRDQWGAAIVVNLQSPAADLPQIPATALRFSQTGSGLKLQLDLTISRKMDFGAMERELLRAILLEMIYRNQPGIASGATYVEPPNWLIEGLLALAPNCDRTSLTNALAVPGRITPLDELLWERPELLDSAGRLLYRAYSFALVQLLIERADGHAHLGRYIDNLSFTSNDPLADLQAVFPQLAGNDQKIWKSK
;
A
#
# COMPACT_ATOMS: atom_id res chain seq x y z
N MET A 1 62.11 43.72 50.85
CA MET A 1 60.92 43.42 51.68
C MET A 1 59.68 43.88 50.91
N LYS A 2 58.85 42.93 50.44
CA LYS A 2 57.46 43.09 49.89
C LYS A 2 57.32 43.89 48.57
N ILE A 3 56.47 43.59 47.57
CA ILE A 3 55.45 42.56 47.25
C ILE A 3 55.26 42.56 45.71
N ARG A 4 54.83 41.42 45.17
CA ARG A 4 54.50 41.08 43.76
C ARG A 4 53.47 41.99 43.08
N ALA A 5 53.56 42.13 41.76
CA ALA A 5 52.39 42.07 40.86
C ALA A 5 52.82 41.71 39.43
N ILE A 6 52.44 40.50 39.00
CA ILE A 6 52.49 40.03 37.61
C ILE A 6 51.09 40.28 37.04
N LEU A 7 50.99 40.95 35.88
CA LEU A 7 49.74 41.09 35.15
C LEU A 7 49.94 40.50 33.75
N ALA A 8 49.37 39.32 33.58
CA ALA A 8 49.17 38.64 32.30
C ALA A 8 47.91 39.23 31.63
N GLY A 9 48.04 39.68 30.39
CA GLY A 9 46.90 40.07 29.54
C GLY A 9 46.80 39.10 28.38
N ALA A 10 45.80 38.21 28.44
CA ALA A 10 45.56 37.15 27.48
C ALA A 10 45.04 37.66 26.13
N LEU A 11 45.54 37.04 25.07
CA LEU A 11 45.11 37.16 23.68
C LEU A 11 44.06 36.06 23.38
N LEU A 12 43.21 36.31 22.38
CA LEU A 12 42.39 35.35 21.60
C LEU A 12 41.04 34.94 22.21
N LEU A 13 39.92 35.26 21.53
CA LEU A 13 39.36 34.46 20.42
C LEU A 13 37.91 34.96 20.19
N GLY A 14 37.67 35.70 19.11
CA GLY A 14 36.32 36.11 18.72
C GLY A 14 35.60 34.95 18.05
N CYS A 15 34.79 34.20 18.79
CA CYS A 15 33.85 33.23 18.22
C CYS A 15 32.72 33.99 17.49
N SER A 16 32.79 34.05 16.17
CA SER A 16 31.63 34.37 15.34
C SER A 16 30.65 33.21 15.42
N ILE A 17 29.54 33.40 16.15
CA ILE A 17 28.40 32.50 16.14
C ILE A 17 27.73 32.68 14.79
N PHE A 18 28.03 31.78 13.84
CA PHE A 18 27.16 31.57 12.68
C PHE A 18 25.91 30.86 13.21
N GLU A 19 24.81 31.59 13.37
CA GLU A 19 23.50 30.98 13.51
C GLU A 19 23.18 30.24 12.20
N LEU A 20 23.48 28.94 12.19
CA LEU A 20 22.92 28.03 11.21
C LEU A 20 21.40 28.10 11.41
N LEU A 21 20.68 28.65 10.42
CA LEU A 21 19.24 28.43 10.27
C LEU A 21 19.02 26.92 10.19
N GLY A 22 18.83 26.29 11.34
CA GLY A 22 18.46 24.90 11.44
C GLY A 22 17.09 24.77 10.82
N ALA A 23 17.00 24.08 9.68
CA ALA A 23 15.73 23.57 9.21
C ALA A 23 15.09 22.81 10.38
N THR A 24 13.91 23.24 10.82
CA THR A 24 13.15 22.54 11.86
C THR A 24 13.05 21.07 11.44
N PRO A 25 13.50 20.10 12.26
CA PRO A 25 13.42 18.70 11.90
C PRO A 25 11.98 18.38 11.51
N ILE A 26 11.78 17.92 10.27
CA ILE A 26 10.44 17.51 9.84
C ILE A 26 10.02 16.38 10.75
N GLU A 27 8.96 16.60 11.52
CA GLU A 27 8.45 15.58 12.44
C GLU A 27 8.05 14.34 11.64
N ARG A 28 8.58 13.20 12.07
CA ARG A 28 8.32 11.91 11.44
C ARG A 28 8.14 10.82 12.47
N SER A 29 7.41 9.79 12.09
CA SER A 29 7.33 8.53 12.83
C SER A 29 7.77 7.40 11.91
N VAL A 30 8.54 6.47 12.47
CA VAL A 30 8.97 5.26 11.78
C VAL A 30 8.21 4.10 12.40
N SER A 31 7.65 3.24 11.56
CA SER A 31 6.90 2.09 12.03
C SER A 31 7.81 1.04 12.67
N PRO A 32 7.28 0.15 13.54
CA PRO A 32 8.06 -0.90 14.19
C PRO A 32 8.91 -1.77 13.26
N SER A 33 8.39 -2.09 12.07
CA SER A 33 9.16 -2.87 11.09
C SER A 33 10.21 -2.08 10.34
N GLY A 34 10.22 -0.75 10.44
CA GLY A 34 11.08 0.16 9.67
C GLY A 34 10.62 0.41 8.24
N GLN A 35 9.62 -0.32 7.73
CA GLN A 35 9.18 -0.18 6.35
C GLN A 35 8.45 1.13 6.08
N PHE A 36 7.66 1.64 7.04
CA PHE A 36 6.85 2.84 6.83
C PHE A 36 7.47 4.04 7.55
N VAL A 37 7.67 5.13 6.79
CA VAL A 37 8.17 6.41 7.33
C VAL A 37 7.11 7.47 7.08
N ILE A 38 6.51 7.98 8.14
CA ILE A 38 5.32 8.83 8.08
C ILE A 38 5.71 10.27 8.43
N TYR A 39 5.43 11.20 7.53
CA TYR A 39 5.64 12.64 7.69
C TYR A 39 4.32 13.39 7.78
N GLY A 40 4.36 14.59 8.37
CA GLY A 40 3.17 15.46 8.48
C GLY A 40 2.18 15.00 9.54
N GLY A 41 1.00 15.63 9.57
CA GLY A 41 -0.01 15.44 10.61
C GLY A 41 0.51 15.74 12.02
N ASP A 42 -0.31 15.44 13.03
CA ASP A 42 0.16 15.39 14.42
C ASP A 42 0.69 13.99 14.80
N ALA A 43 1.29 13.88 15.98
CA ALA A 43 1.86 12.61 16.45
C ALA A 43 0.82 11.48 16.58
N ALA A 44 -0.44 11.80 16.92
CA ALA A 44 -1.51 10.81 17.03
C ALA A 44 -1.89 10.25 15.66
N TRP A 45 -1.98 11.11 14.64
CA TRP A 45 -2.18 10.72 13.25
C TRP A 45 -1.08 9.82 12.73
N ARG A 46 0.18 10.21 12.94
CA ARG A 46 1.31 9.38 12.54
C ARG A 46 1.30 8.02 13.23
N GLY A 47 0.96 7.97 14.52
CA GLY A 47 0.79 6.72 15.26
C GLY A 47 -0.32 5.83 14.70
N ALA A 48 -1.49 6.40 14.42
CA ALA A 48 -2.64 5.66 13.87
C ALA A 48 -2.37 5.10 12.48
N VAL A 49 -1.76 5.89 11.59
CA VAL A 49 -1.38 5.46 10.24
C VAL A 49 -0.28 4.39 10.29
N SER A 50 0.68 4.52 11.20
CA SER A 50 1.70 3.49 11.42
C SER A 50 1.07 2.17 11.84
N ALA A 51 0.14 2.20 12.79
CA ALA A 51 -0.53 0.99 13.27
C ALA A 51 -1.41 0.35 12.18
N LEU A 52 -2.08 1.17 11.36
CA LEU A 52 -2.84 0.68 10.22
C LEU A 52 -1.91 0.00 9.21
N ALA A 53 -0.83 0.65 8.79
CA ALA A 53 0.11 0.12 7.81
C ALA A 53 0.74 -1.21 8.23
N GLU A 54 1.18 -1.33 9.47
CA GLU A 54 1.72 -2.58 10.02
C GLU A 54 0.66 -3.69 10.05
N ARG A 55 -0.57 -3.37 10.44
CA ARG A 55 -1.66 -4.35 10.45
C ARG A 55 -2.02 -4.82 9.04
N THR A 56 -2.12 -3.89 8.08
CA THR A 56 -2.40 -4.21 6.67
C THR A 56 -1.33 -5.14 6.11
N LYS A 57 -0.06 -4.85 6.38
CA LYS A 57 1.05 -5.72 6.00
C LYS A 57 0.98 -7.09 6.67
N ALA A 58 0.77 -7.13 7.99
CA ALA A 58 0.69 -8.38 8.73
C ALA A 58 -0.43 -9.28 8.20
N ASN A 59 -1.59 -8.70 7.88
CA ASN A 59 -2.71 -9.40 7.26
C ASN A 59 -2.31 -9.97 5.89
N LEU A 60 -1.68 -9.18 5.02
CA LEU A 60 -1.21 -9.64 3.72
C LEU A 60 -0.20 -10.79 3.85
N LEU A 61 0.82 -10.64 4.70
CA LEU A 61 1.84 -11.66 4.91
C LEU A 61 1.26 -12.96 5.49
N ALA A 62 0.27 -12.86 6.37
CA ALA A 62 -0.46 -14.01 6.88
C ALA A 62 -1.24 -14.73 5.76
N VAL A 63 -1.92 -13.99 4.89
CA VAL A 63 -2.59 -14.56 3.70
C VAL A 63 -1.58 -15.18 2.74
N LEU A 64 -0.39 -14.62 2.55
CA LEU A 64 0.62 -15.20 1.65
C LEU A 64 1.46 -16.30 2.31
N GLN A 65 1.32 -16.51 3.62
CA GLN A 65 2.18 -17.37 4.44
C GLN A 65 3.68 -17.05 4.27
N ARG A 66 4.00 -15.75 4.14
CA ARG A 66 5.36 -15.25 3.91
C ARG A 66 5.90 -14.57 5.17
N ARG A 67 7.22 -14.65 5.34
CA ARG A 67 7.92 -13.83 6.33
C ARG A 67 8.03 -12.40 5.81
N ASP A 68 8.15 -11.47 6.75
CA ASP A 68 8.43 -10.09 6.40
C ASP A 68 9.86 -9.94 5.88
N GLN A 69 9.98 -9.50 4.63
CA GLN A 69 11.25 -9.40 3.88
C GLN A 69 11.19 -8.18 2.95
N TRP A 70 10.55 -7.09 3.38
CA TRP A 70 10.49 -5.85 2.62
C TRP A 70 11.90 -5.36 2.28
N GLY A 71 12.07 -4.83 1.07
CA GLY A 71 13.35 -4.31 0.57
C GLY A 71 13.40 -2.79 0.45
N ALA A 72 12.25 -2.15 0.21
CA ALA A 72 12.13 -0.70 0.08
C ALA A 72 11.19 -0.10 1.12
N ALA A 73 11.58 1.07 1.65
CA ALA A 73 10.73 1.84 2.54
C ALA A 73 9.60 2.53 1.76
N ILE A 74 8.43 2.61 2.40
CA ILE A 74 7.24 3.33 1.92
C ILE A 74 7.14 4.62 2.73
N VAL A 75 7.34 5.75 2.05
CA VAL A 75 7.18 7.07 2.63
C VAL A 75 5.71 7.47 2.57
N VAL A 76 5.10 7.81 3.70
CA VAL A 76 3.71 8.26 3.76
C VAL A 76 3.68 9.72 4.18
N ASN A 77 3.15 10.60 3.32
CA ASN A 77 3.00 12.01 3.63
C ASN A 77 1.55 12.31 3.98
N LEU A 78 1.34 12.77 5.21
CA LEU A 78 0.04 13.20 5.69
C LEU A 78 -0.13 14.70 5.42
N GLN A 79 -1.05 15.03 4.51
CA GLN A 79 -1.34 16.41 4.12
C GLN A 79 -2.66 16.86 4.72
N SER A 80 -2.66 18.03 5.36
CA SER A 80 -3.92 18.71 5.71
C SER A 80 -4.57 19.27 4.43
N PRO A 81 -5.92 19.29 4.32
CA PRO A 81 -6.57 19.87 3.16
C PRO A 81 -6.24 21.37 3.13
N ALA A 82 -5.50 21.81 2.12
CA ALA A 82 -5.22 23.23 1.94
C ALA A 82 -6.48 23.94 1.46
N ALA A 83 -6.81 25.10 2.04
CA ALA A 83 -8.02 25.84 1.73
C ALA A 83 -8.06 26.42 0.30
N ASP A 84 -6.91 26.49 -0.40
CA ASP A 84 -6.75 27.28 -1.65
C ASP A 84 -6.12 26.51 -2.83
N LEU A 85 -6.18 25.17 -2.85
CA LEU A 85 -5.67 24.38 -3.98
C LEU A 85 -6.78 23.56 -4.67
N PRO A 86 -6.69 23.32 -5.99
CA PRO A 86 -7.62 22.45 -6.69
C PRO A 86 -7.68 21.09 -6.01
N GLN A 87 -8.88 20.49 -5.95
CA GLN A 87 -9.17 19.24 -5.23
C GLN A 87 -8.14 18.15 -5.56
N ILE A 88 -7.12 18.01 -4.70
CA ILE A 88 -6.19 16.88 -4.75
C ILE A 88 -7.01 15.64 -4.38
N PRO A 89 -6.85 14.50 -5.08
CA PRO A 89 -7.49 13.26 -4.69
C PRO A 89 -7.22 12.98 -3.20
N ALA A 90 -8.21 12.44 -2.48
CA ALA A 90 -8.08 12.13 -1.05
C ALA A 90 -6.85 11.24 -0.75
N THR A 91 -6.38 10.50 -1.77
CA THR A 91 -5.17 9.69 -1.76
C THR A 91 -4.48 9.76 -3.12
N ALA A 92 -3.18 10.04 -3.13
CA ALA A 92 -2.36 10.02 -4.34
C ALA A 92 -1.10 9.18 -4.08
N LEU A 93 -1.01 8.02 -4.73
CA LEU A 93 0.19 7.21 -4.70
C LEU A 93 1.17 7.71 -5.76
N ARG A 94 2.40 8.01 -5.35
CA ARG A 94 3.52 8.39 -6.20
C ARG A 94 4.58 7.31 -6.17
N PHE A 95 4.72 6.64 -7.30
CA PHE A 95 5.71 5.62 -7.51
C PHE A 95 6.88 6.19 -8.32
N SER A 96 8.11 6.07 -7.82
CA SER A 96 9.29 6.56 -8.54
C SER A 96 10.52 5.71 -8.24
N GLN A 97 11.45 5.64 -9.17
CA GLN A 97 12.77 5.08 -8.93
C GLN A 97 13.82 6.19 -8.97
N THR A 98 14.67 6.24 -7.95
CA THR A 98 15.81 7.16 -7.91
C THR A 98 17.10 6.38 -8.16
N GLY A 99 18.21 7.09 -8.41
CA GLY A 99 19.54 6.46 -8.52
C GLY A 99 19.98 5.68 -7.27
N SER A 100 19.24 5.78 -6.16
CA SER A 100 19.45 5.06 -4.90
C SER A 100 18.50 3.87 -4.69
N GLY A 101 17.68 3.50 -5.68
CA GLY A 101 16.74 2.39 -5.60
C GLY A 101 15.27 2.80 -5.71
N LEU A 102 14.37 1.84 -5.41
CA LEU A 102 12.93 2.05 -5.45
C LEU A 102 12.50 3.06 -4.37
N LYS A 103 11.74 4.09 -4.76
CA LYS A 103 11.14 5.07 -3.85
C LYS A 103 9.62 5.06 -3.98
N LEU A 104 8.99 4.50 -2.96
CA LEU A 104 7.54 4.48 -2.80
C LEU A 104 7.12 5.66 -1.94
N GLN A 105 6.28 6.55 -2.48
CA GLN A 105 5.71 7.66 -1.74
C GLN A 105 4.20 7.65 -1.85
N LEU A 106 3.50 7.60 -0.73
CA LEU A 106 2.05 7.68 -0.66
C LEU A 106 1.66 9.01 -0.03
N ASP A 107 1.01 9.88 -0.79
CA ASP A 107 0.46 11.14 -0.28
C ASP A 107 -1.01 10.88 0.15
N LEU A 108 -1.29 11.03 1.44
CA LEU A 108 -2.63 10.87 2.01
C LEU A 108 -3.15 12.23 2.47
N THR A 109 -4.34 12.60 2.01
CA THR A 109 -5.02 13.81 2.50
C THR A 109 -5.82 13.46 3.75
N ILE A 110 -5.51 14.09 4.87
CA ILE A 110 -6.26 13.94 6.12
C ILE A 110 -7.56 14.76 6.00
N SER A 111 -8.69 14.09 5.81
CA SER A 111 -10.00 14.74 5.90
C SER A 111 -10.54 14.70 7.35
N ARG A 112 -11.44 15.63 7.71
CA ARG A 112 -12.12 15.63 9.02
C ARG A 112 -12.92 14.35 9.28
N LYS A 113 -13.35 13.64 8.23
CA LYS A 113 -13.97 12.33 8.30
C LYS A 113 -12.92 11.28 7.95
N MET A 114 -12.46 10.54 8.96
CA MET A 114 -11.52 9.44 8.78
C MET A 114 -12.13 8.38 7.86
N ASP A 115 -11.58 8.21 6.66
CA ASP A 115 -11.85 7.06 5.81
C ASP A 115 -10.65 6.10 5.90
N PHE A 116 -10.61 5.34 7.00
CA PHE A 116 -9.57 4.33 7.20
C PHE A 116 -9.62 3.22 6.15
N GLY A 117 -10.79 2.95 5.53
CA GLY A 117 -10.92 1.95 4.48
C GLY A 117 -10.23 2.38 3.19
N ALA A 118 -10.37 3.64 2.79
CA ALA A 118 -9.63 4.22 1.67
C ALA A 118 -8.12 4.26 1.96
N MET A 119 -7.71 4.65 3.17
CA MET A 119 -6.29 4.65 3.55
C MET A 119 -5.70 3.23 3.55
N GLU A 120 -6.42 2.25 4.09
CA GLU A 120 -5.99 0.84 4.12
C GLU A 120 -5.79 0.28 2.71
N ARG A 121 -6.70 0.60 1.78
CA ARG A 121 -6.59 0.24 0.37
C ARG A 121 -5.30 0.76 -0.26
N GLU A 122 -4.98 2.03 -0.04
CA GLU A 122 -3.80 2.65 -0.65
C GLU A 122 -2.50 2.21 0.02
N LEU A 123 -2.53 1.92 1.31
CA LEU A 123 -1.43 1.25 2.00
C LEU A 123 -1.20 -0.15 1.42
N LEU A 124 -2.25 -0.94 1.21
CA LEU A 124 -2.14 -2.26 0.58
C LEU A 124 -1.59 -2.15 -0.84
N ARG A 125 -2.07 -1.19 -1.65
CA ARG A 125 -1.56 -0.90 -2.99
C ARG A 125 -0.05 -0.62 -2.97
N ALA A 126 0.42 0.22 -2.06
CA ALA A 126 1.83 0.54 -1.90
C ALA A 126 2.67 -0.68 -1.48
N ILE A 127 2.16 -1.52 -0.58
CA ILE A 127 2.84 -2.77 -0.16
C ILE A 127 2.91 -3.74 -1.34
N LEU A 128 1.84 -3.91 -2.11
CA LEU A 128 1.85 -4.78 -3.29
C LEU A 128 2.82 -4.29 -4.35
N LEU A 129 2.88 -2.97 -4.61
CA LEU A 129 3.87 -2.40 -5.52
C LEU A 129 5.31 -2.64 -5.05
N GLU A 130 5.58 -2.55 -3.75
CA GLU A 130 6.87 -2.97 -3.20
C GLU A 130 7.17 -4.43 -3.54
N MET A 131 6.21 -5.34 -3.33
CA MET A 131 6.41 -6.77 -3.62
C MET A 131 6.63 -7.05 -5.11
N ILE A 132 5.84 -6.43 -5.99
CA ILE A 132 5.94 -6.56 -7.45
C ILE A 132 7.34 -6.16 -7.92
N TYR A 133 7.89 -5.06 -7.36
CA TYR A 133 9.13 -4.46 -7.83
C TYR A 133 10.37 -4.75 -6.97
N ARG A 134 10.23 -5.46 -5.84
CA ARG A 134 11.30 -5.69 -4.84
C ARG A 134 12.61 -6.18 -5.43
N ASN A 135 12.52 -7.15 -6.34
CA ASN A 135 13.68 -7.85 -6.91
C ASN A 135 13.99 -7.43 -8.34
N GLN A 136 13.42 -6.32 -8.82
CA GLN A 136 13.63 -5.89 -10.19
C GLN A 136 14.91 -5.06 -10.33
N PRO A 137 15.70 -5.28 -11.40
CA PRO A 137 17.01 -4.64 -11.60
C PRO A 137 16.95 -3.13 -11.84
N GLY A 138 15.75 -2.56 -11.89
CA GLY A 138 15.48 -1.14 -11.91
C GLY A 138 14.49 -0.76 -12.99
N ILE A 139 13.56 0.10 -12.61
CA ILE A 139 12.51 0.69 -13.42
C ILE A 139 13.12 1.93 -14.06
N ALA A 140 13.12 1.98 -15.40
CA ALA A 140 13.65 3.12 -16.12
C ALA A 140 12.91 4.41 -15.70
N SER A 141 13.63 5.52 -15.64
CA SER A 141 13.03 6.82 -15.35
C SER A 141 11.96 7.13 -16.40
N GLY A 142 10.73 7.42 -15.96
CA GLY A 142 9.59 7.65 -16.85
C GLY A 142 8.88 6.39 -17.35
N ALA A 143 9.31 5.19 -16.95
CA ALA A 143 8.57 3.97 -17.26
C ALA A 143 7.23 3.95 -16.52
N THR A 144 6.19 3.52 -17.23
CA THR A 144 4.89 3.21 -16.64
C THR A 144 5.04 1.95 -15.79
N TYR A 145 4.60 2.02 -14.53
CA TYR A 145 4.58 0.87 -13.65
C TYR A 145 3.22 0.16 -13.74
N VAL A 146 3.20 -1.14 -13.48
CA VAL A 146 2.00 -1.96 -13.44
C VAL A 146 1.39 -1.83 -12.05
N GLU A 147 0.18 -1.30 -12.00
CA GLU A 147 -0.62 -1.21 -10.78
C GLU A 147 -1.12 -2.61 -10.37
N PRO A 148 -1.19 -2.93 -9.06
CA PRO A 148 -1.86 -4.14 -8.61
C PRO A 148 -3.33 -4.11 -9.03
N PRO A 149 -3.88 -5.22 -9.58
CA PRO A 149 -5.27 -5.27 -10.01
C PRO A 149 -6.25 -4.99 -8.87
N ASN A 150 -7.33 -4.27 -9.18
CA ASN A 150 -8.32 -3.87 -8.17
C ASN A 150 -8.99 -5.08 -7.48
N TRP A 151 -9.24 -6.17 -8.21
CA TRP A 151 -9.83 -7.39 -7.64
C TRP A 151 -8.93 -8.01 -6.58
N LEU A 152 -7.61 -7.92 -6.77
CA LEU A 152 -6.63 -8.47 -5.85
C LEU A 152 -6.61 -7.65 -4.57
N ILE A 153 -6.58 -6.31 -4.69
CA ILE A 153 -6.65 -5.39 -3.55
C ILE A 153 -7.94 -5.64 -2.75
N GLU A 154 -9.09 -5.63 -3.40
CA GLU A 154 -10.38 -5.79 -2.71
C GLU A 154 -10.54 -7.18 -2.07
N GLY A 155 -10.11 -8.23 -2.76
CA GLY A 155 -10.18 -9.58 -2.22
C GLY A 155 -9.26 -9.80 -1.02
N LEU A 156 -8.05 -9.24 -1.05
CA LEU A 156 -7.12 -9.28 0.08
C LEU A 156 -7.63 -8.46 1.28
N LEU A 157 -8.19 -7.27 1.05
CA LEU A 157 -8.82 -6.48 2.11
C LEU A 157 -10.00 -7.22 2.75
N ALA A 158 -10.81 -7.91 1.95
CA ALA A 158 -11.94 -8.68 2.44
C ALA A 158 -11.54 -9.91 3.28
N LEU A 159 -10.30 -10.40 3.12
CA LEU A 159 -9.75 -11.46 3.95
C LEU A 159 -9.22 -10.96 5.30
N ALA A 160 -9.07 -9.64 5.50
CA ALA A 160 -8.63 -9.10 6.79
C ALA A 160 -9.55 -9.56 7.94
N PRO A 161 -9.02 -9.85 9.14
CA PRO A 161 -9.80 -10.40 10.26
C PRO A 161 -10.99 -9.54 10.69
N ASN A 162 -10.90 -8.22 10.49
CA ASN A 162 -11.90 -7.25 10.93
C ASN A 162 -12.92 -6.89 9.84
N CYS A 163 -12.85 -7.53 8.67
CA CYS A 163 -13.80 -7.27 7.60
C CYS A 163 -15.16 -7.92 7.91
N ASP A 164 -16.26 -7.17 7.72
CA ASP A 164 -17.60 -7.74 7.73
C ASP A 164 -17.80 -8.63 6.49
N ARG A 165 -17.56 -9.93 6.67
CA ARG A 165 -17.74 -10.93 5.62
C ARG A 165 -19.20 -11.27 5.37
N THR A 166 -20.09 -11.03 6.34
CA THR A 166 -21.51 -11.37 6.22
C THR A 166 -22.17 -10.54 5.13
N SER A 167 -21.85 -9.25 5.05
CA SER A 167 -22.33 -8.39 3.96
C SER A 167 -21.87 -8.87 2.58
N LEU A 168 -20.65 -9.40 2.47
CA LEU A 168 -20.11 -9.93 1.21
C LEU A 168 -20.76 -11.26 0.82
N THR A 169 -20.91 -12.19 1.76
CA THR A 169 -21.59 -13.47 1.50
C THR A 169 -23.05 -13.27 1.13
N ASN A 170 -23.72 -12.32 1.77
CA ASN A 170 -25.11 -11.98 1.44
C ASN A 170 -25.22 -11.40 0.03
N ALA A 171 -24.26 -10.58 -0.41
CA ALA A 171 -24.25 -10.05 -1.77
C ALA A 171 -24.09 -11.15 -2.83
N LEU A 172 -23.30 -12.19 -2.56
CA LEU A 172 -23.15 -13.36 -3.44
C LEU A 172 -24.39 -14.26 -3.48
N ALA A 173 -25.18 -14.28 -2.39
CA ALA A 173 -26.38 -15.11 -2.28
C ALA A 173 -27.59 -14.55 -3.05
N VAL A 174 -27.57 -13.28 -3.47
CA VAL A 174 -28.65 -12.68 -4.24
C VAL A 174 -28.73 -13.35 -5.62
N PRO A 175 -29.86 -13.98 -5.99
CA PRO A 175 -30.02 -14.55 -7.32
C PRO A 175 -29.91 -13.46 -8.39
N GLY A 176 -28.91 -13.56 -9.26
CA GLY A 176 -28.63 -12.56 -10.27
C GLY A 176 -27.76 -13.10 -11.40
N ARG A 177 -27.43 -12.22 -12.35
CA ARG A 177 -26.46 -12.52 -13.40
C ARG A 177 -25.09 -12.68 -12.74
N ILE A 178 -24.52 -13.86 -12.85
CA ILE A 178 -23.17 -14.14 -12.40
C ILE A 178 -22.20 -13.38 -13.31
N THR A 179 -21.36 -12.53 -12.72
CA THR A 179 -20.29 -11.83 -13.45
C THR A 179 -19.26 -12.87 -13.92
N PRO A 180 -19.02 -13.02 -15.23
CA PRO A 180 -17.93 -13.82 -15.77
C PRO A 180 -16.57 -13.37 -15.19
N LEU A 181 -15.64 -14.31 -15.02
CA LEU A 181 -14.34 -14.00 -14.44
C LEU A 181 -13.56 -12.97 -15.26
N ASP A 182 -13.59 -13.04 -16.58
CA ASP A 182 -12.94 -12.05 -17.46
C ASP A 182 -13.51 -10.65 -17.26
N GLU A 183 -14.84 -10.51 -17.17
CA GLU A 183 -15.50 -9.22 -16.90
C GLU A 183 -15.04 -8.66 -15.54
N LEU A 184 -14.97 -9.49 -14.49
CA LEU A 184 -14.47 -9.09 -13.17
C LEU A 184 -13.02 -8.56 -13.21
N LEU A 185 -12.14 -9.21 -13.98
CA LEU A 185 -10.73 -8.83 -14.04
C LEU A 185 -10.50 -7.45 -14.68
N TRP A 186 -11.41 -7.03 -15.57
CA TRP A 186 -11.34 -5.74 -16.28
C TRP A 186 -12.20 -4.64 -15.65
N GLU A 187 -13.13 -5.00 -14.77
CA GLU A 187 -14.09 -4.08 -14.16
C GLU A 187 -13.40 -2.96 -13.35
N ARG A 188 -13.91 -1.73 -13.50
CA ARG A 188 -13.38 -0.54 -12.83
C ARG A 188 -14.30 -0.14 -11.68
N PRO A 189 -14.01 -0.55 -10.42
CA PRO A 189 -14.91 -0.32 -9.28
C PRO A 189 -15.20 1.16 -9.01
N GLU A 190 -14.35 2.08 -9.48
CA GLU A 190 -14.53 3.52 -9.36
C GLU A 190 -15.72 4.04 -10.20
N LEU A 191 -16.11 3.29 -11.24
CA LEU A 191 -17.25 3.61 -12.12
C LEU A 191 -18.56 2.97 -11.67
N LEU A 192 -18.50 2.03 -10.73
CA LEU A 192 -19.67 1.32 -10.20
C LEU A 192 -20.40 2.16 -9.16
N ASP A 193 -21.71 1.95 -9.02
CA ASP A 193 -22.48 2.49 -7.91
C ASP A 193 -22.19 1.75 -6.60
N SER A 194 -22.87 2.11 -5.51
CA SER A 194 -22.64 1.46 -4.20
C SER A 194 -22.94 -0.04 -4.20
N ALA A 195 -23.97 -0.48 -4.94
CA ALA A 195 -24.37 -1.89 -4.98
C ALA A 195 -23.41 -2.70 -5.85
N GLY A 196 -23.02 -2.16 -7.00
CA GLY A 196 -22.00 -2.73 -7.88
C GLY A 196 -20.65 -2.84 -7.19
N ARG A 197 -20.22 -1.81 -6.44
CA ARG A 197 -18.99 -1.89 -5.63
C ARG A 197 -19.06 -2.98 -4.57
N LEU A 198 -20.19 -3.13 -3.89
CA LEU A 198 -20.36 -4.21 -2.90
C LEU A 198 -20.24 -5.59 -3.57
N LEU A 199 -20.88 -5.78 -4.71
CA LEU A 199 -20.84 -7.03 -5.46
C LEU A 199 -19.44 -7.33 -6.01
N TYR A 200 -18.76 -6.32 -6.56
CA TYR A 200 -17.37 -6.43 -7.01
C TYR A 200 -16.44 -6.88 -5.88
N ARG A 201 -16.58 -6.28 -4.69
CA ARG A 201 -15.81 -6.69 -3.49
C ARG A 201 -16.11 -8.12 -3.08
N ALA A 202 -17.37 -8.54 -3.19
CA ALA A 202 -17.78 -9.90 -2.84
C ALA A 202 -17.22 -10.94 -3.83
N TYR A 203 -17.24 -10.65 -5.13
CA TYR A 203 -16.60 -11.50 -6.15
C TYR A 203 -15.08 -11.55 -5.99
N SER A 204 -14.45 -10.40 -5.74
CA SER A 204 -13.02 -10.29 -5.47
C SER A 204 -12.60 -11.13 -4.25
N PHE A 205 -13.38 -11.06 -3.17
CA PHE A 205 -13.23 -11.89 -1.99
C PHE A 205 -13.33 -13.38 -2.32
N ALA A 206 -14.40 -13.79 -2.99
CA ALA A 206 -14.62 -15.19 -3.34
C ALA A 206 -13.50 -15.74 -4.25
N LEU A 207 -13.00 -14.93 -5.19
CA LEU A 207 -11.88 -15.27 -6.05
C LEU A 207 -10.61 -15.52 -5.24
N VAL A 208 -10.15 -14.53 -4.46
CA VAL A 208 -8.90 -14.70 -3.67
C VAL A 208 -9.03 -15.87 -2.71
N GLN A 209 -10.18 -16.03 -2.05
CA GLN A 209 -10.43 -17.15 -1.16
C GLN A 209 -10.32 -18.50 -1.91
N LEU A 210 -10.90 -18.60 -3.12
CA LEU A 210 -10.79 -19.79 -3.96
C LEU A 210 -9.35 -20.06 -4.43
N LEU A 211 -8.54 -19.01 -4.67
CA LEU A 211 -7.13 -19.16 -5.04
C LEU A 211 -6.30 -19.74 -3.88
N ILE A 212 -6.52 -19.27 -2.65
CA ILE A 212 -5.70 -19.65 -1.49
C ILE A 212 -6.14 -20.96 -0.83
N GLU A 213 -7.42 -21.35 -0.92
CA GLU A 213 -7.95 -22.60 -0.34
C GLU A 213 -7.44 -23.88 -1.03
N ARG A 214 -6.66 -23.73 -2.10
CA ARG A 214 -6.06 -24.85 -2.85
C ARG A 214 -4.72 -25.25 -2.27
N ALA A 215 -4.30 -26.48 -2.57
CA ALA A 215 -2.93 -26.92 -2.32
C ALA A 215 -1.95 -25.93 -2.97
N ASP A 216 -0.98 -25.46 -2.19
CA ASP A 216 0.01 -24.44 -2.58
C ASP A 216 -0.57 -23.09 -3.06
N GLY A 217 -1.88 -22.84 -2.86
CA GLY A 217 -2.58 -21.66 -3.35
C GLY A 217 -2.00 -20.35 -2.83
N HIS A 218 -1.62 -20.32 -1.56
CA HIS A 218 -0.94 -19.18 -0.92
C HIS A 218 0.41 -18.86 -1.61
N ALA A 219 1.21 -19.89 -1.89
CA ALA A 219 2.50 -19.74 -2.55
C ALA A 219 2.35 -19.31 -4.02
N HIS A 220 1.35 -19.85 -4.72
CA HIS A 220 1.00 -19.47 -6.08
C HIS A 220 0.51 -18.03 -6.18
N LEU A 221 -0.34 -17.57 -5.26
CA LEU A 221 -0.76 -16.17 -5.20
C LEU A 221 0.43 -15.24 -4.97
N GLY A 222 1.33 -15.61 -4.07
CA GLY A 222 2.56 -14.85 -3.87
C GLY A 222 3.42 -14.78 -5.15
N ARG A 223 3.58 -15.90 -5.87
CA ARG A 223 4.34 -15.93 -7.14
C ARG A 223 3.65 -15.11 -8.24
N TYR A 224 2.32 -15.10 -8.28
CA TYR A 224 1.56 -14.26 -9.19
C TYR A 224 1.87 -12.78 -8.93
N ILE A 225 1.82 -12.34 -7.66
CA ILE A 225 2.17 -10.96 -7.26
C ILE A 225 3.59 -10.60 -7.68
N ASP A 226 4.57 -11.47 -7.39
CA ASP A 226 5.98 -11.21 -7.72
C ASP A 226 6.22 -11.03 -9.23
N ASN A 227 5.33 -11.56 -10.08
CA ASN A 227 5.46 -11.54 -11.54
C ASN A 227 4.48 -10.59 -12.26
N LEU A 228 3.66 -9.82 -11.54
CA LEU A 228 2.65 -8.92 -12.15
C LEU A 228 3.26 -7.88 -13.11
N SER A 229 4.53 -7.55 -12.97
CA SER A 229 5.23 -6.63 -13.87
C SER A 229 5.61 -7.23 -15.22
N PHE A 230 5.58 -8.56 -15.34
CA PHE A 230 5.92 -9.33 -16.54
C PHE A 230 4.70 -9.91 -17.24
N THR A 231 3.49 -9.61 -16.75
CA THR A 231 2.24 -10.13 -17.31
C THR A 231 1.97 -9.56 -18.70
N SER A 232 1.22 -10.32 -19.49
CA SER A 232 0.74 -9.90 -20.80
C SER A 232 -0.39 -8.87 -20.70
N ASN A 233 -1.00 -8.54 -21.84
CA ASN A 233 -2.21 -7.71 -21.89
C ASN A 233 -3.50 -8.56 -21.74
N ASP A 234 -3.40 -9.83 -21.33
CA ASP A 234 -4.52 -10.74 -21.09
C ASP A 234 -4.49 -11.22 -19.62
N PRO A 235 -5.15 -10.48 -18.70
CA PRO A 235 -5.18 -10.80 -17.27
C PRO A 235 -5.74 -12.19 -16.97
N LEU A 236 -6.66 -12.69 -17.79
CA LEU A 236 -7.24 -14.02 -17.59
C LEU A 236 -6.22 -15.10 -17.94
N ALA A 237 -5.53 -14.97 -19.08
CA ALA A 237 -4.48 -15.89 -19.47
C ALA A 237 -3.33 -15.89 -18.45
N ASP A 238 -2.91 -14.72 -17.97
CA ASP A 238 -1.85 -14.59 -16.96
C ASP A 238 -2.26 -15.25 -15.62
N LEU A 239 -3.51 -15.06 -15.21
CA LEU A 239 -4.03 -15.72 -14.00
C LEU A 239 -4.14 -17.24 -14.19
N GLN A 240 -4.63 -17.70 -15.35
CA GLN A 240 -4.72 -19.13 -15.68
C GLN A 240 -3.36 -19.81 -15.81
N ALA A 241 -2.32 -19.09 -16.22
CA ALA A 241 -0.96 -19.62 -16.26
C ALA A 241 -0.45 -20.02 -14.87
N VAL A 242 -0.83 -19.27 -13.83
CA VAL A 242 -0.50 -19.57 -12.43
C VAL A 242 -1.53 -20.50 -11.78
N PHE A 243 -2.79 -20.41 -12.21
CA PHE A 243 -3.92 -21.19 -11.71
C PHE A 243 -4.68 -21.92 -12.84
N PRO A 244 -4.12 -23.00 -13.42
CA PRO A 244 -4.69 -23.67 -14.60
C PRO A 244 -6.12 -24.18 -14.41
N GLN A 245 -6.53 -24.45 -13.17
CA GLN A 245 -7.88 -24.87 -12.81
C GLN A 245 -8.98 -23.83 -13.10
N LEU A 246 -8.60 -22.57 -13.34
CA LEU A 246 -9.53 -21.53 -13.78
C LEU A 246 -9.88 -21.64 -15.27
N ALA A 247 -9.13 -22.43 -16.05
CA ALA A 247 -9.42 -22.65 -17.46
C ALA A 247 -10.75 -23.37 -17.65
N GLY A 248 -11.66 -22.77 -18.42
CA GLY A 248 -12.96 -23.36 -18.79
C GLY A 248 -14.03 -23.38 -17.70
N ASN A 249 -13.88 -22.59 -16.62
CA ASN A 249 -14.77 -22.63 -15.44
C ASN A 249 -15.33 -21.25 -15.00
N ASP A 250 -15.30 -20.27 -15.90
CA ASP A 250 -15.72 -18.86 -15.73
C ASP A 250 -16.97 -18.60 -14.87
N GLN A 251 -18.05 -19.37 -15.02
CA GLN A 251 -19.29 -19.20 -14.27
C GLN A 251 -19.46 -20.17 -13.09
N LYS A 252 -18.76 -21.31 -13.11
CA LYS A 252 -18.86 -22.34 -12.07
C LYS A 252 -18.03 -22.02 -10.83
N ILE A 253 -17.01 -21.17 -10.96
CA ILE A 253 -16.17 -20.67 -9.86
C ILE A 253 -17.01 -20.09 -8.72
N TRP A 254 -18.13 -19.45 -9.05
CA TRP A 254 -19.00 -18.76 -8.09
C TRP A 254 -20.07 -19.65 -7.46
N LYS A 255 -20.38 -20.81 -8.07
CA LYS A 255 -21.49 -21.69 -7.65
C LYS A 255 -21.07 -22.79 -6.68
N SER A 256 -19.78 -22.92 -6.36
CA SER A 256 -19.25 -23.98 -5.49
C SER A 256 -19.07 -23.55 -4.03
N LYS A 257 -19.73 -22.48 -3.59
CA LYS A 257 -19.70 -21.99 -2.21
C LYS A 257 -21.11 -21.86 -1.66
#